data_AF-W4UTW9-F1
#
_entry.id   AF-W4UTW9-F1
#
_cell.length_a   1.000
_cell.length_b   1.000
_cell.length_c   1.000
_cell.angle_alpha   90.00
_cell.angle_beta   90.00
_cell.angle_gamma   90.00
#
_symmetry.space_group_name_H-M   'P 1'
#
loop_
_entity.id
_entity.type
_entity.pdbx_description
1 polymer ?
#
loop_
_entity_poly.entity_id
_entity_poly.type
_entity_poly.pdbx_seq_one_letter_code
_entity_poly.pdbx_strand_id
1 'polypeptide(L)'
;MITNSSPWDNLKFDVEGIEEVRRKFFGTLYNTYSFFALYANVDGFEYKEADVAVADRPEIDRWVLSVLNTLIKEVDTCYNDYEPTKAGRLISDFVNDNLSNWFVRLNRKRFWGGEFTQDKLSAYQTLYTCLETVAKLMAPISPFYADRLYTDLIGVTGREDRVSVHLAKFPICCEEMIDKELEVRMKMAQDVTSMVLALRRKVNIKVRQPLQCIMIPVVTKSKKHTLKL
;
A
#
# COMPACT_ATOMS: atom_id res chain seq x y z
N MET A 1 -21.47 -2.51 2.76
CA MET A 1 -20.30 -3.15 2.11
C MET A 1 -19.80 -4.28 3.00
N ILE A 2 -19.18 -5.33 2.44
CA ILE A 2 -18.73 -6.53 3.20
C ILE A 2 -17.79 -6.21 4.37
N THR A 3 -17.16 -5.03 4.37
CA THR A 3 -16.28 -4.50 5.41
C THR A 3 -16.99 -3.81 6.58
N ASN A 4 -18.31 -3.54 6.47
CA ASN A 4 -19.04 -2.73 7.44
C ASN A 4 -19.46 -3.54 8.67
N SER A 5 -19.98 -4.76 8.44
CA SER A 5 -20.42 -5.68 9.49
C SER A 5 -20.00 -7.08 9.13
N SER A 6 -19.73 -7.90 10.14
CA SER A 6 -19.48 -9.33 9.93
C SER A 6 -20.74 -10.01 9.39
N PRO A 7 -20.62 -11.13 8.64
CA PRO A 7 -21.76 -11.78 8.01
C PRO A 7 -22.87 -12.24 8.97
N TRP A 8 -22.54 -12.50 10.23
CA TRP A 8 -23.49 -12.93 11.27
C TRP A 8 -24.19 -11.77 12.00
N ASP A 9 -23.77 -10.53 11.77
CA ASP A 9 -24.39 -9.35 12.37
C ASP A 9 -25.41 -8.71 11.43
N ASN A 10 -26.46 -8.10 12.01
CA ASN A 10 -27.45 -7.34 11.24
C ASN A 10 -26.80 -6.10 10.61
N LEU A 11 -26.61 -6.13 9.30
CA LEU A 11 -26.16 -4.97 8.54
C LEU A 11 -27.30 -3.96 8.37
N LYS A 12 -27.22 -2.84 9.08
CA LYS A 12 -28.07 -1.68 8.80
C LYS A 12 -27.57 -1.03 7.51
N PHE A 13 -28.39 -1.02 6.48
CA PHE A 13 -28.06 -0.37 5.23
C PHE A 13 -27.89 1.13 5.47
N ASP A 14 -26.77 1.67 5.00
CA ASP A 14 -26.42 3.08 5.14
C ASP A 14 -25.81 3.59 3.82
N VAL A 15 -26.46 4.58 3.24
CA VAL A 15 -26.04 5.21 1.98
C VAL A 15 -24.78 6.05 2.21
N GLU A 16 -24.65 6.70 3.37
CA GLU A 16 -23.47 7.52 3.70
C GLU A 16 -22.22 6.63 3.82
N GLY A 17 -22.35 5.45 4.42
CA GLY A 17 -21.29 4.45 4.46
C GLY A 17 -20.85 3.94 3.08
N ILE A 18 -21.76 3.87 2.09
CA ILE A 18 -21.37 3.53 0.70
C ILE A 18 -20.50 4.65 0.11
N GLU A 19 -20.93 5.90 0.28
CA GLU A 19 -20.18 7.07 -0.18
C GLU A 19 -18.82 7.17 0.49
N GLU A 20 -18.75 6.85 1.79
CA GLU A 20 -17.50 6.82 2.53
C GLU A 20 -16.51 5.83 1.93
N VAL A 21 -16.93 4.60 1.63
CA VAL A 21 -15.99 3.62 1.06
C VAL A 21 -15.64 3.96 -0.39
N ARG A 22 -16.59 4.46 -1.19
CA ARG A 22 -16.31 4.97 -2.53
C ARG A 22 -15.18 6.01 -2.48
N ARG A 23 -15.27 6.97 -1.56
CA ARG A 23 -14.28 8.04 -1.42
C ARG A 23 -12.98 7.55 -0.81
N LYS A 24 -13.03 6.79 0.29
CA LYS A 24 -11.85 6.40 1.08
C LYS A 24 -11.06 5.29 0.41
N PHE A 25 -11.69 4.22 -0.07
CA PHE A 25 -10.98 3.10 -0.67
C PHE A 25 -10.82 3.27 -2.18
N PHE A 26 -11.93 3.26 -2.92
CA PHE A 26 -11.86 3.30 -4.40
C PHE A 26 -11.27 4.61 -4.92
N GLY A 27 -11.60 5.74 -4.30
CA GLY A 27 -11.01 7.03 -4.64
C GLY A 27 -9.49 7.05 -4.40
N THR A 28 -9.02 6.49 -3.29
CA THR A 28 -7.58 6.42 -3.00
C THR A 28 -6.85 5.48 -3.94
N LEU A 29 -7.41 4.29 -4.21
CA LEU A 29 -6.84 3.33 -5.15
C LEU A 29 -6.78 3.91 -6.57
N TYR A 30 -7.87 4.53 -7.03
CA TYR A 30 -7.94 5.21 -8.32
C TYR A 30 -6.87 6.29 -8.45
N ASN A 31 -6.71 7.15 -7.43
CA ASN A 31 -5.70 8.21 -7.44
C ASN A 31 -4.27 7.64 -7.43
N THR A 32 -4.05 6.53 -6.73
CA THR A 32 -2.76 5.83 -6.68
C THR A 32 -2.41 5.24 -8.03
N TYR A 33 -3.35 4.54 -8.67
CA TYR A 33 -3.19 4.02 -10.02
C TYR A 33 -3.03 5.14 -11.05
N SER A 34 -3.85 6.20 -10.98
CA SER A 34 -3.77 7.35 -11.89
C SER A 34 -2.41 8.06 -11.79
N PHE A 35 -1.86 8.18 -10.57
CA PHE A 35 -0.50 8.65 -10.35
C PHE A 35 0.51 7.74 -11.06
N PHE A 36 0.44 6.43 -10.81
CA PHE A 36 1.34 5.45 -11.46
C PHE A 36 1.27 5.55 -12.99
N ALA A 37 0.07 5.44 -13.56
CA ALA A 37 -0.17 5.44 -14.99
C ALA A 37 0.31 6.74 -15.66
N LEU A 38 0.10 7.89 -15.01
CA LEU A 38 0.56 9.17 -15.54
C LEU A 38 2.08 9.18 -15.76
N TYR A 39 2.86 8.83 -14.74
CA TYR A 39 4.32 8.89 -14.83
C TYR A 39 4.90 7.71 -15.61
N ALA A 40 4.35 6.50 -15.44
CA ALA A 40 4.76 5.32 -16.20
C ALA A 40 4.61 5.55 -17.71
N ASN A 41 3.51 6.17 -18.16
CA ASN A 41 3.32 6.49 -19.57
C ASN A 41 4.28 7.58 -20.07
N VAL A 42 4.60 8.58 -19.23
CA VAL A 42 5.58 9.64 -19.58
C VAL A 42 6.99 9.07 -19.74
N ASP A 43 7.38 8.14 -18.86
CA ASP A 43 8.70 7.50 -18.91
C ASP A 43 8.76 6.26 -19.81
N GLY A 44 7.64 5.85 -20.43
CA GLY A 44 7.57 4.64 -21.26
C GLY A 44 7.83 3.35 -20.49
N PHE A 45 7.46 3.29 -19.21
CA PHE A 45 7.65 2.11 -18.38
C PHE A 45 6.71 0.97 -18.81
N GLU A 46 7.30 -0.08 -19.37
CA GLU A 46 6.59 -1.29 -19.81
C GLU A 46 7.00 -2.54 -19.00
N TYR A 47 7.80 -2.37 -17.94
CA TYR A 47 8.27 -3.49 -17.10
C TYR A 47 9.07 -4.53 -17.91
N LYS A 48 9.87 -4.08 -18.88
CA LYS A 48 10.72 -4.95 -19.73
C LYS A 48 12.04 -5.30 -19.06
N GLU A 49 12.51 -4.41 -18.19
CA GLU A 49 13.74 -4.57 -17.44
C GLU A 49 13.60 -5.67 -16.38
N ALA A 50 14.73 -6.32 -16.07
CA ALA A 50 14.77 -7.31 -15.00
C ALA A 50 14.36 -6.69 -13.65
N ASP A 51 13.75 -7.52 -12.80
CA ASP A 51 13.39 -7.13 -11.44
C ASP A 51 14.64 -6.69 -10.67
N VAL A 52 14.63 -5.46 -10.16
CA VAL A 52 15.70 -4.97 -9.28
C VAL A 52 15.69 -5.82 -8.01
N ALA A 53 16.84 -6.39 -7.64
CA ALA A 53 16.94 -7.25 -6.47
C ALA A 53 16.54 -6.49 -5.20
N VAL A 54 15.86 -7.16 -4.29
CA VAL A 54 15.30 -6.54 -3.07
C VAL A 54 16.39 -5.91 -2.20
N ALA A 55 17.57 -6.50 -2.17
CA ALA A 55 18.73 -5.96 -1.46
C ALA A 55 19.21 -4.60 -2.01
N ASP A 56 19.02 -4.37 -3.32
CA ASP A 56 19.43 -3.15 -4.02
C ASP A 56 18.34 -2.06 -4.01
N ARG A 57 17.16 -2.37 -3.45
CA ARG A 57 16.07 -1.41 -3.32
C ARG A 57 16.25 -0.53 -2.09
N PRO A 58 15.84 0.75 -2.15
CA PRO A 58 15.77 1.60 -0.97
C PRO A 58 14.92 0.98 0.14
N GLU A 59 15.21 1.35 1.39
CA GLU A 59 14.54 0.77 2.57
C GLU A 59 13.00 0.90 2.53
N ILE A 60 12.49 1.99 1.97
CA ILE A 60 11.03 2.23 1.83
C ILE A 60 10.35 1.26 0.85
N ASP A 61 11.07 0.82 -0.18
CA ASP A 61 10.57 -0.15 -1.16
C ASP A 61 10.55 -1.55 -0.54
N ARG A 62 11.65 -1.92 0.15
CA ARG A 62 11.71 -3.18 0.90
C ARG A 62 10.62 -3.26 1.96
N TRP A 63 10.37 -2.16 2.67
CA TRP A 63 9.33 -2.07 3.67
C TRP A 63 7.94 -2.32 3.08
N VAL A 64 7.55 -1.61 2.00
CA VAL A 64 6.20 -1.78 1.45
C VAL A 64 6.00 -3.19 0.87
N LEU A 65 7.05 -3.79 0.31
CA LEU A 65 7.01 -5.19 -0.17
C LEU A 65 6.91 -6.20 0.99
N SER A 66 7.56 -5.93 2.13
CA SER A 66 7.38 -6.73 3.35
C SER A 66 5.93 -6.67 3.83
N VAL A 67 5.38 -5.46 3.97
CA VAL A 67 3.99 -5.27 4.39
C VAL A 67 3.03 -5.91 3.40
N LEU A 68 3.32 -5.86 2.09
CA LEU A 68 2.52 -6.53 1.06
C LEU A 68 2.50 -8.05 1.24
N ASN A 69 3.63 -8.69 1.55
CA ASN A 69 3.67 -10.14 1.81
C ASN A 69 2.93 -10.50 3.11
N THR A 70 3.07 -9.68 4.16
CA THR A 70 2.25 -9.80 5.36
C THR A 70 0.75 -9.72 5.03
N LEU A 71 0.35 -8.75 4.19
CA LEU A 71 -1.03 -8.61 3.74
C LEU A 71 -1.53 -9.86 3.00
N ILE A 72 -0.74 -10.39 2.05
CA ILE A 72 -1.09 -11.62 1.32
C ILE A 72 -1.38 -12.75 2.31
N LYS A 73 -0.48 -12.99 3.27
CA LYS A 73 -0.62 -14.04 4.28
C LYS A 73 -1.89 -13.87 5.13
N GLU A 74 -2.14 -12.65 5.61
CA GLU A 74 -3.29 -12.39 6.47
C GLU A 74 -4.62 -12.46 5.72
N VAL A 75 -4.67 -11.96 4.48
CA VAL A 75 -5.88 -12.03 3.64
C VAL A 75 -6.17 -13.47 3.21
N ASP A 76 -5.14 -14.25 2.83
CA ASP A 76 -5.29 -15.66 2.50
C ASP A 76 -5.84 -16.45 3.69
N THR A 77 -5.30 -16.20 4.90
CA THR A 77 -5.84 -16.77 6.14
C THR A 77 -7.30 -16.37 6.36
N CYS A 78 -7.64 -15.09 6.20
CA CYS A 78 -9.02 -14.62 6.37
C CYS A 78 -9.98 -15.28 5.37
N TYR A 79 -9.59 -15.47 4.10
CA TYR A 79 -10.46 -16.14 3.14
C TYR A 79 -10.62 -17.63 3.43
N ASN A 80 -9.56 -18.31 3.88
CA ASN A 80 -9.64 -19.72 4.31
C ASN A 80 -10.54 -19.89 5.55
N ASP A 81 -10.57 -18.90 6.44
CA ASP A 81 -11.40 -18.89 7.65
C ASP A 81 -12.81 -18.31 7.41
N TYR A 82 -13.18 -18.00 6.17
CA TYR A 82 -14.47 -17.38 5.82
C TYR A 82 -14.74 -16.02 6.52
N GLU A 83 -13.70 -15.21 6.68
CA GLU A 83 -13.68 -13.88 7.30
C GLU A 83 -13.48 -12.73 6.27
N PRO A 84 -14.41 -12.53 5.30
CA PRO A 84 -14.21 -11.56 4.21
C PRO A 84 -14.24 -10.10 4.68
N THR A 85 -14.92 -9.82 5.79
CA THR A 85 -14.96 -8.47 6.41
C THR A 85 -13.57 -8.04 6.85
N LYS A 86 -12.83 -8.94 7.50
CA LYS A 86 -11.46 -8.68 7.96
C LYS A 86 -10.51 -8.58 6.78
N ALA A 87 -10.60 -9.48 5.81
CA ALA A 87 -9.83 -9.40 4.56
C ALA A 87 -9.98 -8.04 3.86
N GLY A 88 -11.22 -7.58 3.66
CA GLY A 88 -11.47 -6.30 3.01
C GLY A 88 -10.95 -5.09 3.79
N ARG A 89 -10.97 -5.14 5.14
CA ARG A 89 -10.39 -4.09 5.99
C ARG A 89 -8.86 -4.06 5.86
N LEU A 90 -8.20 -5.20 5.92
CA LEU A 90 -6.75 -5.30 5.75
C LEU A 90 -6.29 -4.73 4.39
N ILE A 91 -6.98 -5.08 3.31
CA ILE A 91 -6.70 -4.54 1.96
C ILE A 91 -6.90 -3.02 1.94
N SER A 92 -7.99 -2.54 2.53
CA SER A 92 -8.29 -1.10 2.59
C SER A 92 -7.23 -0.33 3.38
N ASP A 93 -6.82 -0.85 4.53
CA ASP A 93 -5.81 -0.22 5.38
C ASP A 93 -4.46 -0.16 4.68
N PHE A 94 -4.05 -1.24 4.00
CA PHE A 94 -2.83 -1.26 3.20
C PHE A 94 -2.85 -0.19 2.08
N VAL A 95 -3.93 -0.13 1.29
CA VAL A 95 -4.04 0.83 0.18
C VAL A 95 -4.00 2.27 0.69
N ASN A 96 -4.73 2.56 1.77
CA ASN A 96 -4.83 3.92 2.30
C ASN A 96 -3.57 4.35 3.03
N ASP A 97 -3.11 3.55 3.99
CA ASP A 97 -2.07 3.95 4.91
C ASP A 97 -0.68 3.63 4.40
N ASN A 98 -0.42 2.38 4.01
CA ASN A 98 0.92 1.96 3.59
C ASN A 98 1.26 2.46 2.20
N LEU A 99 0.36 2.23 1.23
CA LEU A 99 0.64 2.51 -0.17
C LEU A 99 0.45 4.00 -0.51
N SER A 100 -0.74 4.56 -0.32
CA SER A 100 -1.02 5.94 -0.70
C SER A 100 -0.37 6.97 0.25
N ASN A 101 -0.70 6.90 1.55
CA ASN A 101 -0.30 7.92 2.53
C ASN A 101 1.20 7.92 2.83
N TRP A 102 1.87 6.77 2.75
CA TRP A 102 3.29 6.64 3.08
C TRP A 102 4.15 6.43 1.85
N PHE A 103 3.99 5.30 1.15
CA PHE A 103 4.89 4.95 0.05
C PHE A 103 4.84 5.97 -1.09
N VAL A 104 3.67 6.19 -1.70
CA VAL A 104 3.54 7.14 -2.81
C VAL A 104 3.86 8.56 -2.37
N ARG A 105 3.34 8.99 -1.21
CA ARG A 105 3.57 10.34 -0.70
C ARG A 105 5.05 10.68 -0.52
N LEU A 106 5.85 9.77 0.05
CA LEU A 106 7.28 10.01 0.30
C LEU A 106 8.12 9.84 -0.96
N ASN A 107 7.70 8.97 -1.89
CA ASN A 107 8.48 8.66 -3.08
C ASN A 107 8.09 9.47 -4.32
N ARG A 108 7.13 10.42 -4.27
CA ARG A 108 6.70 11.21 -5.45
C ARG A 108 7.85 11.79 -6.28
N LYS A 109 8.91 12.25 -5.62
CA LYS A 109 10.10 12.83 -6.28
C LYS A 109 10.87 11.81 -7.13
N ARG A 110 10.84 10.52 -6.78
CA ARG A 110 11.50 9.46 -7.55
C ARG A 110 10.79 9.20 -8.88
N PHE A 111 9.49 9.47 -8.96
CA PHE A 111 8.70 9.37 -10.20
C PHE A 111 8.79 10.63 -11.07
N TRP A 112 9.10 11.79 -10.48
CA TRP A 112 9.10 13.07 -11.20
C TRP A 112 10.48 13.44 -11.77
N GLY A 113 10.54 13.64 -13.09
CA GLY A 113 11.72 14.18 -13.78
C GLY A 113 12.94 13.26 -13.71
N GLY A 114 14.05 13.74 -14.26
CA GLY A 114 15.33 13.03 -14.27
C GLY A 114 15.40 11.85 -15.24
N GLU A 115 16.58 11.26 -15.31
CA GLU A 115 16.86 10.08 -16.13
C GLU A 115 16.21 8.82 -15.56
N PHE A 116 16.02 7.82 -16.42
CA PHE A 116 15.47 6.52 -16.04
C PHE A 116 16.53 5.67 -15.31
N THR A 117 16.79 6.01 -14.06
CA THR A 117 17.78 5.36 -13.19
C THR A 117 17.26 4.07 -12.57
N GLN A 118 18.16 3.23 -12.06
CA GLN A 118 17.79 2.01 -11.30
C GLN A 118 16.93 2.32 -10.06
N ASP A 119 17.14 3.47 -9.40
CA ASP A 119 16.29 3.91 -8.29
C ASP A 119 14.85 4.20 -8.75
N LYS A 120 14.70 4.88 -9.89
CA LYS A 120 13.38 5.17 -10.48
C LYS A 120 12.69 3.89 -10.96
N LEU A 121 13.43 2.99 -11.61
CA LEU A 121 12.95 1.69 -12.03
C LEU A 121 12.44 0.86 -10.84
N SER A 122 13.21 0.79 -9.74
CA SER A 122 12.79 0.04 -8.55
C SER A 122 11.51 0.63 -7.91
N ALA A 123 11.33 1.96 -7.93
CA ALA A 123 10.09 2.59 -7.50
C ALA A 123 8.87 2.16 -8.34
N TYR A 124 9.01 2.18 -9.68
CA TYR A 124 7.96 1.74 -10.59
C TYR A 124 7.61 0.27 -10.41
N GLN A 125 8.63 -0.60 -10.39
CA GLN A 125 8.44 -2.02 -10.19
C GLN A 125 7.72 -2.30 -8.86
N THR A 126 8.14 -1.62 -7.78
CA THR A 126 7.52 -1.78 -6.46
C THR A 126 6.04 -1.36 -6.46
N LEU A 127 5.72 -0.19 -7.03
CA LEU A 127 4.35 0.32 -7.07
C LEU A 127 3.45 -0.55 -7.95
N TYR A 128 3.94 -1.00 -9.11
CA TYR A 128 3.24 -1.93 -9.97
C TYR A 128 2.92 -3.24 -9.24
N THR A 129 3.92 -3.85 -8.59
CA THR A 129 3.73 -5.11 -7.85
C THR A 129 2.67 -4.96 -6.75
N CYS A 130 2.66 -3.82 -6.04
CA CYS A 130 1.63 -3.53 -5.05
C CYS A 130 0.23 -3.41 -5.67
N LEU A 131 0.09 -2.66 -6.77
CA LEU A 131 -1.20 -2.45 -7.45
C LEU A 131 -1.76 -3.75 -8.04
N GLU A 132 -0.93 -4.54 -8.71
CA GLU A 132 -1.32 -5.84 -9.28
C GLU A 132 -1.76 -6.81 -8.18
N THR A 133 -0.99 -6.89 -7.08
CA THR A 133 -1.31 -7.76 -5.96
C THR A 133 -2.62 -7.33 -5.29
N VAL A 134 -2.83 -6.03 -5.07
CA VAL A 134 -4.09 -5.50 -4.54
C VAL A 134 -5.27 -5.87 -5.44
N ALA A 135 -5.11 -5.76 -6.77
CA ALA A 135 -6.15 -6.16 -7.71
C ALA A 135 -6.53 -7.64 -7.55
N LYS A 136 -5.53 -8.54 -7.43
CA LYS A 136 -5.76 -9.97 -7.20
C LYS A 136 -6.43 -10.25 -5.84
N LEU A 137 -5.97 -9.61 -4.76
CA LEU A 137 -6.53 -9.80 -3.40
C LEU A 137 -7.98 -9.32 -3.27
N MET A 138 -8.32 -8.21 -3.94
CA MET A 138 -9.66 -7.62 -3.87
C MET A 138 -10.66 -8.21 -4.88
N ALA A 139 -10.21 -9.04 -5.82
CA ALA A 139 -11.04 -9.62 -6.88
C ALA A 139 -12.31 -10.34 -6.36
N PRO A 140 -12.26 -11.12 -5.26
CA PRO A 140 -13.47 -11.74 -4.70
C PRO A 140 -14.48 -10.75 -4.11
N ILE A 141 -14.04 -9.55 -3.73
CA ILE A 141 -14.86 -8.52 -3.06
C ILE A 141 -15.41 -7.49 -4.05
N SER A 142 -14.59 -7.06 -5.02
CA SER A 142 -14.93 -6.02 -5.99
C SER A 142 -14.48 -6.44 -7.40
N PRO A 143 -15.20 -7.38 -8.02
CA PRO A 143 -14.71 -8.10 -9.20
C PRO A 143 -14.51 -7.19 -10.41
N PHE A 144 -15.41 -6.24 -10.65
CA PHE A 144 -15.32 -5.34 -11.81
C PHE A 144 -14.16 -4.35 -11.68
N TYR A 145 -13.96 -3.79 -10.49
CA TYR A 145 -12.90 -2.82 -10.27
C TYR A 145 -11.52 -3.49 -10.29
N ALA A 146 -11.42 -4.65 -9.62
CA ALA A 146 -10.23 -5.49 -9.64
C ALA A 146 -9.81 -5.87 -11.06
N ASP A 147 -10.77 -6.33 -11.86
CA ASP A 147 -10.52 -6.76 -13.23
C ASP A 147 -10.05 -5.59 -14.10
N ARG A 148 -10.69 -4.42 -13.97
CA ARG A 148 -10.26 -3.22 -14.69
C ARG A 148 -8.83 -2.80 -14.31
N LEU A 149 -8.52 -2.72 -13.02
CA LEU A 149 -7.18 -2.35 -12.55
C LEU A 149 -6.12 -3.34 -13.05
N TYR A 150 -6.39 -4.63 -12.95
CA TYR A 150 -5.48 -5.70 -13.39
C TYR A 150 -5.25 -5.68 -14.90
N THR A 151 -6.32 -5.59 -15.69
CA THR A 151 -6.23 -5.57 -17.16
C THR A 151 -5.53 -4.32 -17.68
N ASP A 152 -5.77 -3.17 -17.06
CA ASP A 152 -5.07 -1.93 -17.41
C ASP A 152 -3.54 -2.03 -17.14
N LEU A 153 -3.13 -2.72 -16.07
CA LEU A 153 -1.71 -2.93 -15.75
C LEU A 153 -1.04 -3.94 -16.71
N ILE A 154 -1.67 -5.10 -16.92
CA ILE A 154 -1.10 -6.18 -17.72
C ILE A 154 -1.16 -5.90 -19.22
N GLY A 155 -2.15 -5.14 -19.68
CA GLY A 155 -2.23 -4.71 -21.07
C GLY A 155 -1.00 -3.94 -21.55
N VAL A 156 -0.25 -3.31 -20.62
CA VAL A 156 1.00 -2.60 -20.92
C VAL A 156 2.22 -3.51 -20.79
N THR A 157 2.27 -4.34 -19.75
CA THR A 157 3.49 -5.10 -19.42
C THR A 157 3.58 -6.47 -20.08
N GLY A 158 2.44 -7.09 -20.42
CA GLY A 158 2.39 -8.44 -20.97
C GLY A 158 2.95 -9.53 -20.05
N ARG A 159 3.12 -9.25 -18.74
CA ARG A 159 3.75 -10.19 -17.79
C ARG A 159 2.89 -11.42 -17.48
N GLU A 160 1.58 -11.32 -17.69
CA GLU A 160 0.66 -12.45 -17.57
C GLU A 160 -0.19 -12.57 -18.83
N ASP A 161 -0.36 -13.80 -19.32
CA ASP A 161 -1.18 -14.10 -20.50
C ASP A 161 -2.69 -14.17 -20.18
N ARG A 162 -3.12 -13.64 -19.03
CA ARG A 162 -4.51 -13.74 -18.58
C ARG A 162 -5.28 -12.49 -18.96
N VAL A 163 -6.42 -12.72 -19.61
CA VAL A 163 -7.33 -11.65 -20.04
C VAL A 163 -8.15 -11.03 -18.90
N SER A 164 -8.11 -11.61 -17.71
CA SER A 164 -8.90 -11.19 -16.55
C SER A 164 -8.24 -11.62 -15.24
N VAL A 165 -8.39 -10.80 -14.19
CA VAL A 165 -7.90 -11.10 -12.84
C VAL A 165 -8.52 -12.38 -12.27
N HIS A 166 -9.75 -12.71 -12.71
CA HIS A 166 -10.50 -13.89 -12.25
C HIS A 166 -9.95 -15.20 -12.83
N LEU A 167 -9.03 -15.12 -13.79
CA LEU A 167 -8.28 -16.24 -14.35
C LEU A 167 -6.82 -16.26 -13.85
N ALA A 168 -6.42 -15.25 -13.08
CA ALA A 168 -5.11 -15.17 -12.47
C ALA A 168 -5.04 -16.09 -11.24
N LYS A 169 -3.83 -16.51 -10.88
CA LYS A 169 -3.62 -17.24 -9.63
C LYS A 169 -3.72 -16.26 -8.45
N PHE A 170 -4.29 -16.72 -7.35
CA PHE A 170 -4.25 -15.98 -6.09
C PHE A 170 -2.77 -15.80 -5.66
N PRO A 171 -2.37 -14.61 -5.18
CA PRO A 171 -0.98 -14.35 -4.81
C PRO A 171 -0.56 -15.24 -3.64
N ILE A 172 0.68 -15.73 -3.67
CA ILE A 172 1.27 -16.57 -2.64
C ILE A 172 2.27 -15.73 -1.85
N CYS A 173 2.19 -15.80 -0.52
CA CYS A 173 3.13 -15.11 0.36
C CYS A 173 4.55 -15.69 0.20
N CYS A 174 5.53 -14.81 0.04
CA CYS A 174 6.95 -15.14 0.14
C CYS A 174 7.44 -14.76 1.53
N GLU A 175 7.63 -15.74 2.42
CA GLU A 175 7.99 -15.46 3.82
C GLU A 175 9.38 -14.82 3.94
N GLU A 176 10.29 -15.09 3.00
CA GLU A 176 11.63 -14.48 2.98
C GLU A 176 11.60 -12.97 2.74
N MET A 177 10.50 -12.47 2.17
CA MET A 177 10.30 -11.04 1.91
C MET A 177 9.77 -10.27 3.13
N ILE A 178 9.37 -10.98 4.20
CA ILE A 178 8.81 -10.37 5.39
C ILE A 178 9.93 -10.01 6.38
N ASP A 179 10.24 -8.71 6.46
CA ASP A 179 11.10 -8.13 7.48
C ASP A 179 10.24 -7.49 8.59
N LYS A 180 9.91 -8.29 9.61
CA LYS A 180 9.12 -7.83 10.76
C LYS A 180 9.79 -6.73 11.57
N GLU A 181 11.12 -6.69 11.62
CA GLU A 181 11.82 -5.63 12.34
C GLU A 181 11.67 -4.28 11.60
N LEU A 182 11.78 -4.30 10.28
CA LEU A 182 11.55 -3.12 9.43
C LEU A 182 10.09 -2.66 9.50
N GLU A 183 9.12 -3.57 9.44
CA GLU A 183 7.70 -3.24 9.59
C GLU A 183 7.42 -2.53 10.92
N VAL A 184 7.97 -3.05 12.03
CA VAL A 184 7.82 -2.45 13.37
C VAL A 184 8.49 -1.08 13.45
N ARG A 185 9.71 -0.92 12.93
CA ARG A 185 10.41 0.37 12.88
C ARG A 185 9.62 1.42 12.12
N MET A 186 9.14 1.05 10.94
CA MET A 186 8.33 1.93 10.11
C MET A 186 7.03 2.27 10.81
N LYS A 187 6.31 1.30 11.37
CA LYS A 187 5.08 1.55 12.13
C LYS A 187 5.29 2.55 13.28
N MET A 188 6.38 2.41 14.03
CA MET A 188 6.74 3.39 15.07
C MET A 188 6.95 4.80 14.48
N ALA A 189 7.66 4.93 13.37
CA ALA A 189 7.84 6.22 12.69
C ALA A 189 6.51 6.80 12.21
N GLN A 190 5.58 5.97 11.73
CA GLN A 190 4.24 6.38 11.33
C GLN A 190 3.42 6.90 12.51
N ASP A 191 3.44 6.18 13.62
CA ASP A 191 2.71 6.54 14.83
C ASP A 191 3.26 7.83 15.45
N VAL A 192 4.59 7.96 15.54
CA VAL A 192 5.25 9.20 15.99
C VAL A 192 4.86 10.38 15.11
N THR A 193 4.92 10.22 13.78
CA THR A 193 4.56 11.30 12.84
C THR A 193 3.09 11.71 13.03
N SER A 194 2.21 10.74 13.22
CA SER A 194 0.77 10.98 13.44
C SER A 194 0.50 11.71 14.75
N MET A 195 1.17 11.31 15.84
CA MET A 195 1.11 11.98 17.13
C MET A 195 1.63 13.42 17.04
N VAL A 196 2.77 13.63 16.38
CA VAL A 196 3.34 14.97 16.17
C VAL A 196 2.38 15.85 15.39
N LEU A 197 1.79 15.37 14.30
CA LEU A 197 0.80 16.13 13.52
C LEU A 197 -0.47 16.44 14.34
N ALA A 198 -0.92 15.51 15.19
CA ALA A 198 -2.05 15.74 16.10
C ALA A 198 -1.72 16.83 17.14
N LEU A 199 -0.55 16.77 17.77
CA LEU A 199 -0.09 17.78 18.72
C LEU A 199 0.06 19.15 18.07
N ARG A 200 0.64 19.22 16.87
CA ARG A 200 0.76 20.46 16.10
C ARG A 200 -0.59 21.10 15.82
N ARG A 201 -1.60 20.30 15.46
CA ARG A 201 -2.98 20.79 15.30
C ARG A 201 -3.54 21.32 16.61
N LYS A 202 -3.36 20.59 17.72
CA LYS A 202 -3.83 20.99 19.05
C LYS A 202 -3.23 22.33 19.50
N VAL A 203 -1.97 22.60 19.18
CA VAL A 203 -1.27 23.85 19.53
C VAL A 203 -1.24 24.87 18.38
N ASN A 204 -2.03 24.66 17.32
CA ASN A 204 -2.16 25.55 16.16
C ASN A 204 -0.85 25.89 15.42
N ILE A 205 0.14 24.99 15.44
CA ILE A 205 1.38 25.12 14.67
C ILE A 205 1.16 24.61 13.25
N LYS A 206 1.34 25.48 12.25
CA LYS A 206 1.19 25.14 10.82
C LYS A 206 2.25 24.12 10.39
N VAL A 207 1.88 23.13 9.57
CA VAL A 207 2.78 22.06 9.09
C VAL A 207 4.03 22.59 8.37
N ARG A 208 3.88 23.69 7.62
CA ARG A 208 4.97 24.35 6.88
C ARG A 208 6.05 25.00 7.75
N GLN A 209 5.78 25.21 9.04
CA GLN A 209 6.77 25.75 9.97
C GLN A 209 7.68 24.61 10.45
N PRO A 210 9.00 24.64 10.23
CA PRO A 210 9.89 23.63 10.79
C PRO A 210 9.80 23.61 12.33
N LEU A 211 9.80 22.42 12.92
CA LEU A 211 9.94 22.26 14.37
C LEU A 211 11.43 22.28 14.73
N GLN A 212 11.81 22.99 15.78
CA GLN A 212 13.20 23.05 16.24
C GLN A 212 13.67 21.71 16.82
N CYS A 213 12.80 21.02 17.54
CA CYS A 213 13.09 19.73 18.16
C CYS A 213 11.78 18.94 18.39
N ILE A 214 11.87 17.61 18.31
CA ILE A 214 10.82 16.69 18.73
C ILE A 214 11.44 15.76 19.78
N MET A 215 10.85 15.71 20.97
CA MET A 215 11.27 14.80 22.03
C MET A 215 10.29 13.63 22.12
N ILE A 216 10.80 12.41 21.97
CA ILE A 216 10.01 11.18 22.04
C ILE A 216 10.40 10.45 23.33
N PRO A 217 9.52 10.37 24.34
CA PRO A 217 9.81 9.62 25.55
C PRO A 217 9.81 8.12 25.22
N VAL A 218 10.91 7.44 25.52
CA VAL A 218 11.06 6.00 25.28
C VAL A 218 10.94 5.25 26.60
N VAL A 219 9.88 4.43 26.74
CA VAL A 219 9.56 3.72 27.99
C VAL A 219 10.40 2.44 28.16
N THR A 220 11.00 1.90 27.10
CA THR A 220 11.72 0.60 27.14
C THR A 220 13.02 0.65 26.36
N LYS A 221 14.10 0.04 26.88
CA LYS A 221 15.42 0.00 26.21
C LYS A 221 15.37 -0.58 24.79
N SER A 222 14.51 -1.57 24.55
CA SER A 222 14.28 -2.15 23.21
C SER A 222 13.82 -1.10 22.18
N LYS A 223 12.83 -0.26 22.53
CA LYS A 223 12.35 0.83 21.66
C LYS A 223 13.41 1.89 21.35
N LYS A 224 14.43 2.06 22.21
CA LYS A 224 15.54 3.00 21.96
C LYS A 224 16.46 2.51 20.83
N HIS A 225 16.70 1.19 20.75
CA HIS A 225 17.50 0.61 19.67
C HIS A 225 16.75 0.60 18.34
N THR A 226 15.43 0.45 18.36
CA THR A 226 14.55 0.48 17.18
C THR A 226 14.48 1.88 16.55
N LEU A 227 14.53 2.93 17.38
CA LEU A 227 14.34 4.32 16.95
C LEU A 227 15.61 5.02 16.43
N LYS A 228 16.80 4.39 16.44
CA LYS A 228 18.13 4.96 16.08
C LYS A 228 18.04 6.35 15.43
N LEU A 229 17.87 7.36 16.28
CA LEU A 229 18.05 8.78 15.96
C LEU A 229 19.55 9.07 16.00
#